data_AF-A0A7K1SGM9-F1
#
_entry.id   AF-A0A7K1SGM9-F1
#
_cell.length_a   1.000
_cell.length_b   1.000
_cell.length_c   1.000
_cell.angle_alpha   90.00
_cell.angle_beta   90.00
_cell.angle_gamma   90.00
#
_symmetry.space_group_name_H-M   'P 1'
#
loop_
_entity.id
_entity.type
_entity.pdbx_description
1 polymer ?
#
loop_
_entity_poly.entity_id
_entity_poly.type
_entity_poly.pdbx_seq_one_letter_code
_entity_poly.pdbx_strand_id
1 'polypeptide(L)'
;MSLRWFFFFFLLTLSVSAQKPLPPTLHPDPAGALADYQKNLAQLRQQHPNHRELPNLKFFLFGMGDRLKLIYRKGRLLNALTGNIEEQWHVEEEIIVPSEYLVHLTLTDGQTIQIREDETGVWLLQTGRRPRLIPGTRSRVNLPRFANHPFGPILRVLHQEVLINVINGRPVPNFLVYFKPSYRDAALMAMVMRETNNLPLIHDWIMAIRDPFDRNNRGIPEADNLGEVLFLVSLVSDKSHPAVQMVLDSVKQFQKGAYIVGKTNNAEHPVFQTKWLKYGLKSLGLPDSYTIPKEYDSYSSRFWMDYKSEYVAPVSVEDKKIDETSGANYPYLAWAEDHFYKGKRGMVNNLDYPMSWEQQASNAHYPGLTVLDKEFVKQKLAFPHAWHAAEMFLLLYEDK
;
A
#
# COMPACT_ATOMS: atom_id res chain seq x y z
N MET A 1 20.40 57.71 23.78
CA MET A 1 20.48 56.24 23.62
C MET A 1 20.48 55.93 22.13
N SER A 2 21.45 55.12 21.70
CA SER A 2 21.96 55.05 20.33
C SER A 2 21.11 54.14 19.43
N LEU A 3 20.72 54.67 18.27
CA LEU A 3 20.03 53.99 17.18
C LEU A 3 21.08 53.36 16.24
N ARG A 4 21.43 52.09 16.46
CA ARG A 4 22.35 51.33 15.58
C ARG A 4 22.10 49.84 15.74
N TRP A 5 22.15 49.12 14.61
CA TRP A 5 22.01 47.67 14.40
C TRP A 5 20.58 47.17 14.12
N PHE A 6 20.24 47.08 12.83
CA PHE A 6 19.64 45.89 12.21
C PHE A 6 19.69 46.08 10.67
N PHE A 7 20.91 46.03 10.14
CA PHE A 7 21.16 45.75 8.72
C PHE A 7 22.17 44.61 8.69
N PHE A 8 22.00 43.67 7.76
CA PHE A 8 22.69 42.37 7.59
C PHE A 8 21.98 41.15 8.18
N PHE A 9 20.95 40.67 7.47
CA PHE A 9 20.73 39.24 7.19
C PHE A 9 19.91 39.10 5.90
N PHE A 10 20.46 39.60 4.81
CA PHE A 10 20.04 39.25 3.46
C PHE A 10 21.33 38.86 2.75
N LEU A 11 21.58 37.56 2.60
CA LEU A 11 22.43 36.95 1.57
C LEU A 11 22.48 35.43 1.80
N LEU A 12 22.23 34.68 0.70
CA LEU A 12 22.42 33.24 0.51
C LEU A 12 21.31 32.29 0.96
N THR A 13 20.07 32.53 0.50
CA THR A 13 19.30 31.40 -0.03
C THR A 13 19.86 31.09 -1.41
N LEU A 14 20.94 30.32 -1.47
CA LEU A 14 21.33 29.64 -2.70
C LEU A 14 20.10 28.86 -3.14
N SER A 15 19.49 29.32 -4.23
CA SER A 15 18.52 28.53 -4.98
C SER A 15 19.21 27.21 -5.23
N VAL A 16 18.72 26.14 -4.59
CA VAL A 16 19.09 24.77 -4.96
C VAL A 16 18.54 24.60 -6.37
N SER A 17 19.32 25.07 -7.35
CA SER A 17 19.16 24.73 -8.75
C SER A 17 18.99 23.23 -8.77
N ALA A 18 17.81 22.77 -9.19
CA ALA A 18 17.48 21.37 -9.33
C ALA A 18 18.56 20.71 -10.20
N GLN A 19 19.58 20.13 -9.54
CA GLN A 19 20.53 19.28 -10.22
C GLN A 19 19.70 18.20 -10.88
N LYS A 20 19.87 18.02 -12.19
CA LYS A 20 19.22 16.93 -12.90
C LYS A 20 19.57 15.65 -12.15
N PRO A 21 18.58 14.85 -11.73
CA PRO A 21 18.85 13.63 -10.99
C PRO A 21 19.84 12.78 -11.79
N LEU A 22 20.86 12.26 -11.11
CA LEU A 22 21.85 11.38 -11.71
C LEU A 22 21.10 10.12 -12.18
N PRO A 23 21.14 9.79 -13.48
CA PRO A 23 20.50 8.58 -13.97
C PRO A 23 21.11 7.33 -13.32
N PRO A 24 20.31 6.26 -13.10
CA PRO A 24 20.83 5.02 -12.58
C PRO A 24 21.77 4.36 -13.60
N THR A 25 22.71 3.58 -13.09
CA THR A 25 23.55 2.68 -13.90
C THR A 25 22.92 1.30 -14.02
N LEU A 26 23.42 0.51 -14.96
CA LEU A 26 23.08 -0.91 -15.06
C LEU A 26 23.38 -1.62 -13.74
N HIS A 27 22.46 -2.47 -13.30
CA HIS A 27 22.67 -3.38 -12.19
C HIS A 27 23.67 -4.46 -12.61
N PRO A 28 24.79 -4.65 -11.88
CA PRO A 28 25.90 -5.49 -12.32
C PRO A 28 25.60 -6.99 -12.26
N ASP A 29 24.76 -7.43 -11.31
CA ASP A 29 24.44 -8.85 -11.11
C ASP A 29 22.94 -9.06 -10.79
N PRO A 30 22.05 -9.02 -11.81
CA PRO A 30 20.62 -9.24 -11.61
C PRO A 30 20.29 -10.65 -11.09
N ALA A 31 21.06 -11.68 -11.52
CA ALA A 31 20.82 -13.07 -11.13
C ALA A 31 21.13 -13.30 -9.65
N GLY A 32 22.26 -12.79 -9.14
CA GLY A 32 22.60 -12.84 -7.73
C GLY A 32 21.59 -12.11 -6.86
N ALA A 33 21.16 -10.90 -7.27
CA ALA A 33 20.14 -10.15 -6.54
C ALA A 33 18.79 -10.88 -6.48
N LEU A 34 18.39 -11.58 -7.55
CA LEU A 34 17.19 -12.43 -7.54
C LEU A 34 17.34 -13.61 -6.58
N ALA A 35 18.49 -14.29 -6.61
CA ALA A 35 18.75 -15.42 -5.71
C ALA A 35 18.71 -15.00 -4.23
N ASP A 36 19.29 -13.84 -3.89
CA ASP A 36 19.24 -13.27 -2.54
C ASP A 36 17.81 -12.97 -2.10
N TYR A 37 16.99 -12.38 -2.99
CA TYR A 37 15.58 -12.13 -2.73
C TYR A 37 14.80 -13.43 -2.52
N GLN A 38 14.98 -14.43 -3.39
CA GLN A 38 14.29 -15.72 -3.30
C GLN A 38 14.65 -16.47 -2.01
N LYS A 39 15.91 -16.38 -1.56
CA LYS A 39 16.33 -16.91 -0.25
C LYS A 39 15.57 -16.23 0.90
N ASN A 40 15.43 -14.91 0.84
CA ASN A 40 14.69 -14.14 1.84
C ASN A 40 13.21 -14.54 1.86
N LEU A 41 12.60 -14.70 0.68
CA LEU A 41 11.22 -15.13 0.52
C LEU A 41 10.98 -16.56 1.00
N ALA A 42 11.93 -17.48 0.75
CA ALA A 42 11.89 -18.84 1.29
C ALA A 42 11.92 -18.84 2.83
N GLN A 43 12.73 -17.97 3.44
CA GLN A 43 12.74 -17.80 4.90
C GLN A 43 11.39 -17.29 5.42
N LEU A 44 10.76 -16.31 4.76
CA LEU A 44 9.43 -15.85 5.14
C LEU A 44 8.39 -16.98 5.07
N ARG A 45 8.38 -17.74 3.97
CA ARG A 45 7.49 -18.90 3.78
C ARG A 45 7.71 -20.00 4.82
N GLN A 46 8.94 -20.19 5.30
CA GLN A 46 9.20 -21.12 6.41
C GLN A 46 8.62 -20.63 7.74
N GLN A 47 8.59 -19.31 7.96
CA GLN A 47 8.06 -18.73 9.19
C GLN A 47 6.52 -18.65 9.21
N HIS A 48 5.89 -18.58 8.05
CA HIS A 48 4.44 -18.54 7.88
C HIS A 48 3.93 -19.85 7.27
N PRO A 49 3.40 -20.80 8.05
CA PRO A 49 3.06 -22.14 7.57
C PRO A 49 1.89 -22.20 6.58
N ASN A 50 1.06 -21.16 6.50
CA ASN A 50 -0.09 -21.13 5.61
C ASN A 50 0.30 -20.54 4.25
N HIS A 51 0.17 -21.32 3.19
CA HIS A 51 0.54 -20.89 1.84
C HIS A 51 -0.65 -20.89 0.89
N ARG A 52 -0.55 -20.06 -0.15
CA ARG A 52 -1.53 -20.02 -1.24
C ARG A 52 -0.81 -20.22 -2.58
N GLU A 53 -1.17 -21.30 -3.27
CA GLU A 53 -0.78 -21.49 -4.67
C GLU A 53 -1.60 -20.54 -5.55
N LEU A 54 -0.91 -19.65 -6.25
CA LEU A 54 -1.49 -18.69 -7.19
C LEU A 54 -0.92 -18.91 -8.60
N PRO A 55 -1.66 -18.55 -9.66
CA PRO A 55 -1.18 -18.72 -11.03
C PRO A 55 0.07 -17.89 -11.30
N ASN A 56 1.15 -18.58 -11.70
CA ASN A 56 2.43 -17.94 -12.00
C ASN A 56 2.41 -17.31 -13.40
N LEU A 57 2.12 -16.02 -13.45
CA LEU A 57 2.23 -15.21 -14.65
C LEU A 57 3.43 -14.26 -14.51
N LYS A 58 4.40 -14.39 -15.41
CA LYS A 58 5.56 -13.49 -15.45
C LYS A 58 5.15 -12.11 -15.96
N PHE A 59 5.08 -11.14 -15.06
CA PHE A 59 4.95 -9.71 -15.34
C PHE A 59 5.61 -8.90 -14.22
N PHE A 60 5.84 -7.61 -14.45
CA PHE A 60 6.29 -6.68 -13.41
C PHE A 60 5.61 -5.32 -13.58
N LEU A 61 5.25 -4.67 -12.47
CA LEU A 61 4.62 -3.35 -12.50
C LEU A 61 5.64 -2.27 -12.19
N PHE A 62 5.62 -1.20 -12.97
CA PHE A 62 6.36 0.02 -12.70
C PHE A 62 5.43 1.21 -12.59
N GLY A 63 5.91 2.27 -11.95
CA GLY A 63 5.17 3.52 -11.77
C GLY A 63 4.68 3.73 -10.35
N MET A 64 5.55 3.52 -9.37
CA MET A 64 5.32 3.83 -7.95
C MET A 64 4.96 5.30 -7.74
N GLY A 65 4.02 5.57 -6.82
CA GLY A 65 3.52 6.92 -6.57
C GLY A 65 2.67 7.42 -7.74
N ASP A 66 2.63 8.72 -7.98
CA ASP A 66 1.78 9.30 -9.04
C ASP A 66 2.42 9.28 -10.45
N ARG A 67 3.11 8.20 -10.78
CA ARG A 67 3.75 8.01 -12.08
C ARG A 67 2.81 7.32 -13.06
N LEU A 68 3.09 7.46 -14.36
CA LEU A 68 2.52 6.60 -15.38
C LEU A 68 2.69 5.12 -14.97
N LYS A 69 1.57 4.39 -14.95
CA LYS A 69 1.52 2.97 -14.59
C LYS A 69 1.93 2.14 -15.80
N LEU A 70 2.90 1.26 -15.62
CA LEU A 70 3.46 0.45 -16.68
C LEU A 70 3.48 -1.03 -16.29
N ILE A 71 3.29 -1.90 -17.28
CA ILE A 71 3.37 -3.35 -17.15
C ILE A 71 4.48 -3.85 -18.08
N TYR A 72 5.50 -4.48 -17.52
CA TYR A 72 6.37 -5.33 -18.31
C TYR A 72 5.77 -6.73 -18.43
N ARG A 73 5.68 -7.28 -19.65
CA ARG A 73 5.26 -8.67 -19.89
C ARG A 73 5.77 -9.18 -21.24
N LYS A 74 6.53 -10.29 -21.23
CA LYS A 74 6.98 -11.02 -22.43
C LYS A 74 7.61 -10.10 -23.48
N GLY A 75 8.64 -9.35 -23.09
CA GLY A 75 9.34 -8.42 -23.98
C GLY A 75 8.55 -7.18 -24.41
N ARG A 76 7.41 -6.88 -23.77
CA ARG A 76 6.64 -5.65 -24.01
C ARG A 76 6.55 -4.83 -22.74
N LEU A 77 6.69 -3.51 -22.88
CA LEU A 77 6.34 -2.54 -21.85
C LEU A 77 5.07 -1.83 -22.28
N LEU A 78 4.02 -1.97 -21.46
CA LEU A 78 2.68 -1.50 -21.75
C LEU A 78 2.30 -0.38 -20.80
N ASN A 79 1.53 0.58 -21.27
CA ASN A 79 0.76 1.47 -20.42
C ASN A 79 -0.39 0.69 -19.76
N ALA A 80 -0.40 0.64 -18.43
CA ALA A 80 -1.32 -0.22 -17.69
C ALA A 80 -2.79 0.24 -17.79
N LEU A 81 -3.03 1.52 -18.05
CA LEU A 81 -4.38 2.10 -18.09
C LEU A 81 -4.98 2.09 -19.50
N THR A 82 -4.14 2.18 -20.53
CA THR A 82 -4.61 2.23 -21.94
C THR A 82 -4.36 0.93 -22.70
N GLY A 83 -3.45 0.07 -22.22
CA GLY A 83 -3.00 -1.12 -22.93
C GLY A 83 -2.04 -0.84 -24.10
N ASN A 84 -1.70 0.42 -24.36
CA ASN A 84 -0.77 0.79 -25.43
C ASN A 84 0.63 0.22 -25.17
N ILE A 85 1.29 -0.23 -26.24
CA ILE A 85 2.68 -0.67 -26.19
C ILE A 85 3.57 0.57 -26.22
N GLU A 86 4.31 0.81 -25.15
CA GLU A 86 5.30 1.89 -25.05
C GLU A 86 6.64 1.45 -25.63
N GLU A 87 7.02 0.19 -25.40
CA GLU A 87 8.25 -0.40 -25.94
C GLU A 87 8.06 -1.90 -26.21
N GLN A 88 8.82 -2.46 -27.15
CA GLN A 88 8.80 -3.87 -27.48
C GLN A 88 10.18 -4.37 -27.93
N TRP A 89 10.53 -5.57 -27.48
CA TRP A 89 11.81 -6.22 -27.76
C TRP A 89 11.63 -7.70 -28.12
N HIS A 90 12.59 -8.22 -28.89
CA HIS A 90 12.71 -9.66 -29.15
C HIS A 90 13.61 -10.25 -28.06
N VAL A 91 12.99 -10.81 -27.05
CA VAL A 91 13.66 -11.29 -25.83
C VAL A 91 14.00 -12.77 -25.96
N GLU A 92 15.26 -13.10 -25.68
CA GLU A 92 15.75 -14.47 -25.52
C GLU A 92 15.63 -14.90 -24.05
N GLU A 93 16.03 -14.05 -23.12
CA GLU A 93 15.99 -14.30 -21.68
C GLU A 93 15.49 -13.07 -20.91
N GLU A 94 14.70 -13.29 -19.86
CA GLU A 94 14.24 -12.25 -18.94
C GLU A 94 14.48 -12.65 -17.48
N ILE A 95 15.00 -11.71 -16.69
CA ILE A 95 15.14 -11.81 -15.24
C ILE A 95 14.40 -10.63 -14.61
N ILE A 96 13.41 -10.93 -13.76
CA ILE A 96 12.69 -9.93 -12.98
C ILE A 96 13.24 -9.98 -11.55
N VAL A 97 13.70 -8.85 -11.03
CA VAL A 97 14.23 -8.73 -9.66
C VAL A 97 13.34 -7.75 -8.88
N PRO A 98 12.28 -8.25 -8.20
CA PRO A 98 11.29 -7.38 -7.57
C PRO A 98 11.85 -6.44 -6.53
N SER A 99 12.78 -6.93 -5.70
CA SER A 99 13.45 -6.14 -4.66
C SER A 99 14.32 -5.00 -5.23
N GLU A 100 14.78 -5.11 -6.46
CA GLU A 100 15.59 -4.08 -7.13
C GLU A 100 14.80 -3.21 -8.11
N TYR A 101 13.48 -3.42 -8.20
CA TYR A 101 12.59 -2.74 -9.14
C TYR A 101 13.13 -2.80 -10.57
N LEU A 102 13.53 -4.00 -10.98
CA LEU A 102 14.36 -4.25 -12.15
C LEU A 102 13.79 -5.37 -13.01
N VAL A 103 13.75 -5.14 -14.32
CA VAL A 103 13.62 -6.17 -15.34
C VAL A 103 14.87 -6.12 -16.22
N HIS A 104 15.59 -7.22 -16.30
CA HIS A 104 16.77 -7.40 -17.14
C HIS A 104 16.43 -8.32 -18.31
N LEU A 105 16.81 -7.90 -19.51
CA LEU A 105 16.52 -8.58 -20.77
C LEU A 105 17.82 -8.87 -21.51
N THR A 106 17.98 -10.11 -21.95
CA THR A 106 18.91 -10.49 -23.02
C THR A 106 18.11 -10.62 -24.30
N LEU A 107 18.47 -9.85 -25.31
CA LEU A 107 17.81 -9.86 -26.61
C LEU A 107 18.42 -10.94 -27.51
N THR A 108 17.68 -11.34 -28.54
CA THR A 108 18.11 -12.36 -29.51
C THR A 108 19.36 -11.99 -30.33
N ASP A 109 19.78 -10.73 -30.30
CA ASP A 109 21.00 -10.24 -30.93
C ASP A 109 22.18 -10.11 -29.94
N GLY A 110 22.02 -10.63 -28.72
CA GLY A 110 23.00 -10.59 -27.65
C GLY A 110 23.07 -9.25 -26.90
N GLN A 111 22.25 -8.25 -27.27
CA GLN A 111 22.20 -6.99 -26.53
C GLN A 111 21.49 -7.15 -25.18
N THR A 112 21.90 -6.33 -24.22
CA THR A 112 21.29 -6.27 -22.89
C THR A 112 20.51 -4.98 -22.71
N ILE A 113 19.30 -5.12 -22.15
CA ILE A 113 18.47 -4.01 -21.71
C ILE A 113 18.09 -4.20 -20.24
N GLN A 114 18.03 -3.10 -19.49
CA GLN A 114 17.42 -3.09 -18.17
C GLN A 114 16.34 -2.00 -18.10
N ILE A 115 15.16 -2.38 -17.62
CA ILE A 115 14.11 -1.46 -17.19
C ILE A 115 14.21 -1.36 -15.67
N ARG A 116 14.49 -0.17 -15.14
CA ARG A 116 14.73 0.03 -13.71
C ARG A 116 13.96 1.22 -13.19
N GLU A 117 13.32 1.08 -12.04
CA GLU A 117 12.65 2.18 -11.36
C GLU A 117 13.42 2.64 -10.11
N ASP A 118 13.61 3.95 -9.98
CA ASP A 118 14.28 4.58 -8.84
C ASP A 118 13.42 5.71 -8.24
N GLU A 119 13.99 6.49 -7.31
CA GLU A 119 13.34 7.61 -6.64
C GLU A 119 12.86 8.72 -7.59
N THR A 120 13.26 8.69 -8.86
CA THR A 120 13.05 9.78 -9.82
C THR A 120 12.20 9.40 -11.03
N GLY A 121 12.18 8.12 -11.41
CA GLY A 121 11.28 7.59 -12.43
C GLY A 121 11.63 6.19 -12.92
N VAL A 122 11.05 5.79 -14.04
CA VAL A 122 11.34 4.53 -14.71
C VAL A 122 12.31 4.78 -15.86
N TRP A 123 13.39 4.01 -15.89
CA TRP A 123 14.52 4.19 -16.80
C TRP A 123 14.69 2.97 -17.69
N LEU A 124 15.03 3.23 -18.95
CA LEU A 124 15.58 2.25 -19.87
C LEU A 124 17.10 2.44 -19.94
N LEU A 125 17.83 1.37 -19.66
CA LEU A 125 19.29 1.30 -19.66
C LEU A 125 19.72 0.26 -20.70
N GLN A 126 20.68 0.63 -21.54
CA GLN A 126 21.21 -0.25 -22.58
C GLN A 126 22.71 0.02 -22.73
N THR A 127 23.49 -1.05 -22.84
CA THR A 127 24.95 -0.96 -23.01
C THR A 127 25.31 -0.09 -24.21
N GLY A 128 26.23 0.85 -24.01
CA GLY A 128 26.67 1.79 -25.07
C GLY A 128 25.67 2.89 -25.40
N ARG A 129 24.51 2.98 -24.73
CA ARG A 129 23.53 4.06 -24.89
C ARG A 129 23.38 4.87 -23.61
N ARG A 130 22.97 6.13 -23.77
CA ARG A 130 22.65 6.99 -22.63
C ARG A 130 21.37 6.48 -21.95
N PRO A 131 21.31 6.47 -20.60
CA PRO A 131 20.08 6.20 -19.86
C PRO A 131 18.91 7.08 -20.34
N ARG A 132 17.75 6.47 -20.56
CA ARG A 132 16.54 7.18 -21.00
C ARG A 132 15.44 7.05 -19.95
N LEU A 133 14.92 8.19 -19.49
CA LEU A 133 13.74 8.22 -18.64
C LEU A 133 12.48 8.03 -19.49
N ILE A 134 11.56 7.17 -19.06
CA ILE A 134 10.29 6.95 -19.74
C ILE A 134 9.37 8.15 -19.49
N PRO A 135 8.81 8.79 -20.54
CA PRO A 135 7.87 9.90 -20.39
C PRO A 135 6.71 9.58 -19.45
N GLY A 136 6.24 10.58 -18.70
CA GLY A 136 5.14 10.40 -17.73
C GLY A 136 5.53 9.70 -16.42
N THR A 137 6.78 9.24 -16.27
CA THR A 137 7.25 8.58 -15.03
C THR A 137 8.07 9.48 -14.11
N ARG A 138 8.31 10.73 -14.51
CA ARG A 138 9.06 11.69 -13.68
C ARG A 138 8.19 12.16 -12.51
N SER A 139 8.39 11.56 -11.35
CA SER A 139 7.84 12.01 -10.07
C SER A 139 8.70 11.47 -8.94
N ARG A 140 8.87 12.22 -7.86
CA ARG A 140 9.75 11.80 -6.76
C ARG A 140 9.02 10.87 -5.81
N VAL A 141 9.67 9.77 -5.44
CA VAL A 141 9.26 8.89 -4.34
C VAL A 141 10.49 8.59 -3.46
N ASN A 142 10.30 8.21 -2.20
CA ASN A 142 11.39 7.75 -1.34
C ASN A 142 11.43 6.22 -1.34
N LEU A 143 12.57 5.59 -1.63
CA LEU A 143 12.69 4.13 -1.77
C LEU A 143 13.75 3.54 -0.81
N PRO A 144 13.49 3.53 0.51
CA PRO A 144 14.43 2.98 1.48
C PRO A 144 14.90 1.56 1.12
N ARG A 145 16.18 1.30 1.35
CA ARG A 145 16.81 0.00 1.08
C ARG A 145 16.52 -1.05 2.14
N PHE A 146 16.14 -0.62 3.35
CA PHE A 146 15.96 -1.48 4.52
C PHE A 146 17.16 -2.40 4.80
N ALA A 147 18.38 -1.93 4.52
CA ALA A 147 19.59 -2.76 4.49
C ALA A 147 19.92 -3.44 5.84
N ASN A 148 19.47 -2.86 6.95
CA ASN A 148 19.69 -3.39 8.30
C ASN A 148 18.54 -4.28 8.79
N HIS A 149 17.59 -4.65 7.92
CA HIS A 149 16.42 -5.44 8.27
C HIS A 149 16.54 -6.87 7.73
N PRO A 150 16.24 -7.92 8.51
CA PRO A 150 16.34 -9.32 8.04
C PRO A 150 15.46 -9.58 6.81
N PHE A 151 14.31 -8.91 6.72
CA PHE A 151 13.38 -8.96 5.59
C PHE A 151 13.49 -7.77 4.63
N GLY A 152 14.64 -7.09 4.57
CA GLY A 152 14.83 -5.88 3.77
C GLY A 152 14.36 -6.00 2.30
N PRO A 153 14.77 -7.04 1.55
CA PRO A 153 14.30 -7.27 0.18
C PRO A 153 12.78 -7.41 0.07
N ILE A 154 12.13 -8.10 1.02
CA ILE A 154 10.67 -8.29 1.05
C ILE A 154 9.96 -6.97 1.35
N LEU A 155 10.46 -6.20 2.32
CA LEU A 155 9.92 -4.86 2.64
C LEU A 155 9.97 -3.93 1.43
N ARG A 156 11.00 -4.03 0.57
CA ARG A 156 11.08 -3.27 -0.68
C ARG A 156 9.96 -3.64 -1.65
N VAL A 157 9.62 -4.92 -1.77
CA VAL A 157 8.53 -5.41 -2.64
C VAL A 157 7.17 -4.97 -2.12
N LEU A 158 6.89 -5.20 -0.83
CA LEU A 158 5.63 -4.79 -0.20
C LEU A 158 5.43 -3.28 -0.27
N HIS A 159 6.50 -2.51 -0.07
CA HIS A 159 6.45 -1.06 -0.23
C HIS A 159 6.14 -0.64 -1.67
N GLN A 160 6.70 -1.31 -2.68
CA GLN A 160 6.34 -1.08 -4.09
C GLN A 160 4.86 -1.37 -4.33
N GLU A 161 4.33 -2.44 -3.75
CA GLU A 161 2.93 -2.83 -3.89
C GLU A 161 1.94 -1.88 -3.20
N VAL A 162 2.39 -1.15 -2.17
CA VAL A 162 1.67 0.01 -1.63
C VAL A 162 1.75 1.19 -2.59
N LEU A 163 2.94 1.57 -3.04
CA LEU A 163 3.14 2.78 -3.86
C LEU A 163 2.55 2.69 -5.27
N ILE A 164 2.56 1.51 -5.90
CA ILE A 164 1.99 1.30 -7.24
C ILE A 164 0.48 1.56 -7.28
N ASN A 165 -0.17 1.51 -6.12
CA ASN A 165 -1.60 1.72 -5.96
C ASN A 165 -1.98 3.18 -5.65
N VAL A 166 -1.05 4.12 -5.86
CA VAL A 166 -1.35 5.56 -5.90
C VAL A 166 -1.63 5.99 -7.34
N ILE A 167 -2.82 6.52 -7.61
CA ILE A 167 -3.24 7.00 -8.93
C ILE A 167 -3.85 8.39 -8.86
N ASN A 168 -3.27 9.36 -9.57
CA ASN A 168 -3.63 10.78 -9.52
C ASN A 168 -3.64 11.31 -8.08
N GLY A 169 -2.62 10.95 -7.31
CA GLY A 169 -2.49 11.28 -5.88
C GLY A 169 -3.47 10.56 -4.94
N ARG A 170 -4.23 9.57 -5.43
CA ARG A 170 -5.25 8.85 -4.66
C ARG A 170 -4.80 7.44 -4.29
N PRO A 171 -4.84 7.03 -3.00
CA PRO A 171 -4.54 5.68 -2.58
C PRO A 171 -5.75 4.76 -2.82
N VAL A 172 -5.66 3.83 -3.77
CA VAL A 172 -6.74 2.87 -4.07
C VAL A 172 -6.34 1.44 -3.66
N PRO A 173 -7.28 0.52 -3.38
CA PRO A 173 -6.91 -0.85 -2.98
C PRO A 173 -6.13 -1.60 -4.06
N ASN A 174 -6.53 -1.45 -5.32
CA ASN A 174 -5.82 -1.92 -6.50
C ASN A 174 -6.19 -1.05 -7.70
N PHE A 175 -5.20 -0.41 -8.36
CA PHE A 175 -5.46 0.58 -9.42
C PHE A 175 -6.08 0.01 -10.70
N LEU A 176 -6.03 -1.31 -10.91
CA LEU A 176 -6.60 -1.96 -12.10
C LEU A 176 -8.08 -2.31 -11.91
N VAL A 177 -8.54 -2.52 -10.68
CA VAL A 177 -9.92 -2.98 -10.41
C VAL A 177 -10.73 -2.07 -9.49
N TYR A 178 -10.11 -1.07 -8.86
CA TYR A 178 -10.77 -0.05 -8.05
C TYR A 178 -10.50 1.35 -8.57
N PHE A 179 -11.58 2.13 -8.72
CA PHE A 179 -11.52 3.51 -9.23
C PHE A 179 -11.58 4.57 -8.12
N LYS A 180 -11.82 4.16 -6.87
CA LYS A 180 -11.99 5.04 -5.72
C LYS A 180 -11.18 4.54 -4.52
N PRO A 181 -10.61 5.46 -3.73
CA PRO A 181 -10.02 5.13 -2.44
C PRO A 181 -11.02 4.54 -1.47
N SER A 182 -10.55 3.61 -0.65
CA SER A 182 -11.18 3.15 0.59
C SER A 182 -10.44 3.77 1.75
N TYR A 183 -11.16 4.40 2.70
CA TYR A 183 -10.53 5.05 3.85
C TYR A 183 -9.80 4.05 4.74
N ARG A 184 -10.33 2.83 4.83
CA ARG A 184 -9.67 1.71 5.51
C ARG A 184 -8.33 1.38 4.87
N ASP A 185 -8.33 1.06 3.58
CA ASP A 185 -7.11 0.76 2.82
C ASP A 185 -6.13 1.95 2.84
N ALA A 186 -6.64 3.16 2.61
CA ALA A 186 -5.87 4.39 2.59
C ALA A 186 -5.21 4.68 3.95
N ALA A 187 -5.88 4.41 5.07
CA ALA A 187 -5.31 4.58 6.41
C ALA A 187 -4.09 3.66 6.61
N LEU A 188 -4.19 2.38 6.22
CA LEU A 188 -3.07 1.44 6.32
C LEU A 188 -1.94 1.79 5.34
N MET A 189 -2.26 2.17 4.10
CA MET A 189 -1.28 2.70 3.15
C MET A 189 -0.57 3.93 3.72
N ALA A 190 -1.31 4.86 4.34
CA ALA A 190 -0.76 6.09 4.90
C ALA A 190 0.18 5.82 6.08
N MET A 191 -0.06 4.78 6.88
CA MET A 191 0.88 4.34 7.92
C MET A 191 2.22 3.92 7.30
N VAL A 192 2.21 3.08 6.26
CA VAL A 192 3.43 2.70 5.53
C VAL A 192 4.11 3.94 4.94
N MET A 193 3.35 4.82 4.28
CA MET A 193 3.89 6.04 3.68
C MET A 193 4.46 7.02 4.71
N ARG A 194 3.96 7.01 5.95
CA ARG A 194 4.57 7.79 7.04
C ARG A 194 5.94 7.22 7.39
N GLU A 195 6.03 5.91 7.62
CA GLU A 195 7.29 5.24 7.97
C GLU A 195 8.33 5.34 6.85
N THR A 196 7.90 5.39 5.59
CA THR A 196 8.80 5.49 4.42
C THR A 196 8.95 6.91 3.88
N ASN A 197 8.42 7.94 4.55
CA ASN A 197 8.50 9.34 4.11
C ASN A 197 7.95 9.59 2.67
N ASN A 198 6.79 9.00 2.38
CA ASN A 198 6.04 9.09 1.14
C ASN A 198 4.64 9.73 1.30
N LEU A 199 4.27 10.19 2.49
CA LEU A 199 2.99 10.89 2.73
C LEU A 199 2.68 12.04 1.75
N PRO A 200 3.65 12.84 1.26
CA PRO A 200 3.39 13.87 0.26
C PRO A 200 2.68 13.37 -1.00
N LEU A 201 2.77 12.08 -1.34
CA LEU A 201 2.11 11.51 -2.52
C LEU A 201 0.57 11.52 -2.43
N ILE A 202 0.01 11.51 -1.22
CA ILE A 202 -1.44 11.48 -0.99
C ILE A 202 -1.93 12.69 -0.19
N HIS A 203 -1.04 13.65 0.10
CA HIS A 203 -1.33 14.82 0.92
C HIS A 203 -2.54 15.61 0.41
N ASP A 204 -2.52 15.97 -0.87
CA ASP A 204 -3.57 16.80 -1.46
C ASP A 204 -4.92 16.08 -1.51
N TRP A 205 -4.91 14.75 -1.67
CA TRP A 205 -6.12 13.95 -1.58
C TRP A 205 -6.71 13.98 -0.17
N ILE A 206 -5.90 13.82 0.87
CA ILE A 206 -6.37 13.92 2.27
C ILE A 206 -6.92 15.32 2.55
N MET A 207 -6.21 16.37 2.14
CA MET A 207 -6.64 17.77 2.29
C MET A 207 -7.93 18.10 1.53
N ALA A 208 -8.30 17.29 0.53
CA ALA A 208 -9.53 17.42 -0.23
C ALA A 208 -10.71 16.63 0.36
N ILE A 209 -10.53 15.84 1.42
CA ILE A 209 -11.63 15.10 2.05
C ILE A 209 -12.65 16.10 2.62
N ARG A 210 -13.90 15.97 2.21
CA ARG A 210 -15.05 16.76 2.70
C ARG A 210 -16.21 15.90 3.19
N ASP A 211 -16.26 14.66 2.72
CA ASP A 211 -17.26 13.67 3.11
C ASP A 211 -16.57 12.64 4.03
N PRO A 212 -17.12 12.36 5.22
CA PRO A 212 -16.54 11.38 6.12
C PRO A 212 -16.75 9.93 5.67
N PHE A 213 -17.49 9.66 4.58
CA PHE A 213 -17.78 8.31 4.11
C PHE A 213 -17.34 8.08 2.66
N ASP A 214 -16.50 7.08 2.44
CA ASP A 214 -16.04 6.70 1.09
C ASP A 214 -17.13 5.99 0.27
N ARG A 215 -18.08 5.35 0.97
CA ARG A 215 -19.21 4.58 0.44
C ARG A 215 -18.81 3.45 -0.53
N ASN A 216 -17.64 2.85 -0.34
CA ASN A 216 -17.17 1.76 -1.20
C ASN A 216 -18.03 0.50 -1.11
N ASN A 217 -18.64 0.25 0.04
CA ASN A 217 -19.54 -0.89 0.23
C ASN A 217 -20.97 -0.53 -0.23
N ARG A 218 -21.17 -0.44 -1.55
CA ARG A 218 -22.49 -0.22 -2.19
C ARG A 218 -23.24 1.02 -1.71
N GLY A 219 -22.55 2.12 -1.44
CA GLY A 219 -23.20 3.35 -1.01
C GLY A 219 -23.37 3.49 0.51
N ILE A 220 -23.04 2.45 1.29
CA ILE A 220 -23.25 2.45 2.75
C ILE A 220 -22.24 3.39 3.43
N PRO A 221 -22.69 4.33 4.29
CA PRO A 221 -21.80 5.08 5.16
C PRO A 221 -21.33 4.16 6.31
N GLU A 222 -20.11 3.62 6.21
CA GLU A 222 -19.58 2.71 7.21
C GLU A 222 -19.06 3.47 8.44
N ALA A 223 -19.34 2.97 9.64
CA ALA A 223 -19.11 3.74 10.87
C ALA A 223 -17.62 3.84 11.25
N ASP A 224 -16.79 2.91 10.80
CA ASP A 224 -15.33 2.92 10.99
C ASP A 224 -14.64 4.05 10.21
N ASN A 225 -15.21 4.48 9.07
CA ASN A 225 -14.68 5.60 8.28
C ASN A 225 -14.51 6.89 9.10
N LEU A 226 -15.34 7.11 10.12
CA LEU A 226 -15.24 8.29 10.99
C LEU A 226 -13.89 8.38 11.68
N GLY A 227 -13.40 7.26 12.23
CA GLY A 227 -12.09 7.19 12.86
C GLY A 227 -10.94 7.22 11.85
N GLU A 228 -11.09 6.50 10.74
CA GLU A 228 -10.12 6.45 9.65
C GLU A 228 -9.85 7.84 9.05
N VAL A 229 -10.90 8.62 8.78
CA VAL A 229 -10.78 10.00 8.25
C VAL A 229 -10.08 10.92 9.25
N LEU A 230 -10.44 10.88 10.54
CA LEU A 230 -9.75 11.68 11.55
C LEU A 230 -8.27 11.33 11.64
N PHE A 231 -7.94 10.03 11.59
CA PHE A 231 -6.56 9.58 11.53
C PHE A 231 -5.85 10.10 10.27
N LEU A 232 -6.42 9.92 9.07
CA LEU A 232 -5.84 10.43 7.83
C LEU A 232 -5.58 11.94 7.89
N VAL A 233 -6.56 12.73 8.35
CA VAL A 233 -6.43 14.18 8.50
C VAL A 233 -5.28 14.53 9.45
N SER A 234 -5.11 13.78 10.56
CA SER A 234 -4.02 14.03 11.51
C SER A 234 -2.61 13.91 10.93
N LEU A 235 -2.45 13.24 9.79
CA LEU A 235 -1.16 13.05 9.14
C LEU A 235 -0.70 14.28 8.34
N VAL A 236 -1.61 15.19 7.98
CA VAL A 236 -1.33 16.32 7.07
C VAL A 236 -1.92 17.65 7.53
N SER A 237 -2.81 17.63 8.51
CA SER A 237 -3.54 18.80 8.99
C SER A 237 -3.85 18.66 10.49
N ASP A 238 -4.70 19.53 10.99
CA ASP A 238 -5.11 19.57 12.39
C ASP A 238 -6.64 19.59 12.52
N LYS A 239 -7.12 19.85 13.75
CA LYS A 239 -8.54 19.91 14.09
C LYS A 239 -9.35 20.99 13.33
N SER A 240 -8.71 21.92 12.64
CA SER A 240 -9.38 22.95 11.83
C SER A 240 -9.81 22.45 10.44
N HIS A 241 -9.36 21.27 10.03
CA HIS A 241 -9.74 20.71 8.73
C HIS A 241 -11.26 20.48 8.63
N PRO A 242 -11.94 20.89 7.54
CA PRO A 242 -13.41 20.81 7.44
C PRO A 242 -14.02 19.43 7.66
N ALA A 243 -13.30 18.36 7.28
CA ALA A 243 -13.76 16.99 7.52
C ALA A 243 -13.91 16.65 9.01
N VAL A 244 -13.15 17.30 9.90
CA VAL A 244 -13.20 17.03 11.35
C VAL A 244 -14.59 17.35 11.89
N GLN A 245 -15.11 18.55 11.60
CA GLN A 245 -16.44 18.92 12.06
C GLN A 245 -17.52 18.02 11.44
N MET A 246 -17.39 17.69 10.16
CA MET A 246 -18.30 16.75 9.47
C MET A 246 -18.32 15.37 10.13
N VAL A 247 -17.15 14.85 10.54
CA VAL A 247 -17.06 13.59 11.29
C VAL A 247 -17.77 13.74 12.63
N LEU A 248 -17.46 14.77 13.42
CA LEU A 248 -18.03 14.96 14.76
C LEU A 248 -19.57 15.09 14.72
N ASP A 249 -20.11 15.75 13.70
CA ASP A 249 -21.56 15.82 13.50
C ASP A 249 -22.16 14.48 13.06
N SER A 250 -21.44 13.74 12.21
CA SER A 250 -21.88 12.43 11.71
C SER A 250 -21.84 11.34 12.78
N VAL A 251 -20.96 11.44 13.80
CA VAL A 251 -20.91 10.46 14.90
C VAL A 251 -22.26 10.29 15.59
N LYS A 252 -23.05 11.37 15.70
CA LYS A 252 -24.37 11.38 16.36
C LYS A 252 -25.34 10.35 15.78
N GLN A 253 -25.26 10.07 14.47
CA GLN A 253 -26.17 9.12 13.81
C GLN A 253 -25.86 7.65 14.13
N PHE A 254 -24.66 7.35 14.61
CA PHE A 254 -24.23 6.00 15.00
C PHE A 254 -24.15 5.83 16.51
N GLN A 255 -24.40 6.88 17.28
CA GLN A 255 -24.20 6.85 18.72
C GLN A 255 -25.23 5.93 19.42
N LYS A 256 -24.72 4.99 20.22
CA LYS A 256 -25.51 4.11 21.10
C LYS A 256 -24.93 4.18 22.51
N GLY A 257 -25.52 5.06 23.33
CA GLY A 257 -24.99 5.36 24.66
C GLY A 257 -23.59 6.00 24.57
N ALA A 258 -22.59 5.30 25.11
CA ALA A 258 -21.19 5.76 25.16
C ALA A 258 -20.30 5.21 24.03
N TYR A 259 -20.86 4.54 23.02
CA TYR A 259 -20.09 4.00 21.88
C TYR A 259 -20.81 4.26 20.56
N ILE A 260 -20.19 3.88 19.44
CA ILE A 260 -20.83 3.94 18.11
C ILE A 260 -21.12 2.55 17.56
N VAL A 261 -22.24 2.42 16.86
CA VAL A 261 -22.61 1.21 16.13
C VAL A 261 -23.20 1.57 14.77
N GLY A 262 -22.71 0.91 13.74
CA GLY A 262 -23.22 0.99 12.37
C GLY A 262 -22.72 -0.21 11.58
N LYS A 263 -22.76 -0.14 10.25
CA LYS A 263 -22.22 -1.21 9.40
C LYS A 263 -20.73 -1.00 9.09
N THR A 264 -20.00 -2.10 9.05
CA THR A 264 -18.64 -2.25 8.49
C THR A 264 -18.63 -3.61 7.79
N ASN A 265 -18.33 -3.66 6.49
CA ASN A 265 -18.45 -4.87 5.67
C ASN A 265 -19.81 -5.60 5.81
N ASN A 266 -20.90 -4.83 5.82
CA ASN A 266 -22.30 -5.30 5.94
C ASN A 266 -22.74 -5.85 7.30
N ALA A 267 -21.88 -5.85 8.32
CA ALA A 267 -22.22 -6.28 9.68
C ALA A 267 -21.91 -5.19 10.72
N GLU A 268 -22.48 -5.32 11.93
CA GLU A 268 -22.19 -4.42 13.04
C GLU A 268 -20.89 -4.84 13.74
N HIS A 269 -19.99 -3.87 13.95
CA HIS A 269 -18.70 -4.07 14.60
C HIS A 269 -18.41 -2.95 15.61
N PRO A 270 -19.22 -2.83 16.68
CA PRO A 270 -19.20 -1.67 17.58
C PRO A 270 -17.88 -1.52 18.36
N VAL A 271 -17.16 -2.61 18.66
CA VAL A 271 -15.84 -2.54 19.31
C VAL A 271 -14.82 -1.99 18.33
N PHE A 272 -14.77 -2.55 17.11
CA PHE A 272 -13.84 -2.11 16.07
C PHE A 272 -14.08 -0.66 15.65
N GLN A 273 -15.34 -0.30 15.40
CA GLN A 273 -15.75 1.06 15.00
C GLN A 273 -15.39 2.08 16.09
N THR A 274 -15.68 1.75 17.36
CA THR A 274 -15.35 2.64 18.48
C THR A 274 -13.84 2.76 18.69
N LYS A 275 -13.06 1.70 18.49
CA LYS A 275 -11.59 1.76 18.51
C LYS A 275 -11.03 2.72 17.46
N TRP A 276 -11.50 2.61 16.22
CA TRP A 276 -11.14 3.55 15.16
C TRP A 276 -11.50 4.98 15.51
N LEU A 277 -12.72 5.24 15.97
CA LEU A 277 -13.15 6.59 16.35
C LEU A 277 -12.24 7.18 17.44
N LYS A 278 -11.99 6.43 18.52
CA LYS A 278 -11.11 6.87 19.62
C LYS A 278 -9.68 7.12 19.14
N TYR A 279 -9.15 6.27 18.28
CA TYR A 279 -7.82 6.43 17.69
C TYR A 279 -7.72 7.68 16.82
N GLY A 280 -8.73 7.95 15.99
CA GLY A 280 -8.83 9.16 15.19
C GLY A 280 -8.93 10.44 16.05
N LEU A 281 -9.79 10.43 17.08
CA LEU A 281 -9.91 11.55 18.03
C LEU A 281 -8.59 11.83 18.75
N LYS A 282 -7.95 10.78 19.26
CA LYS A 282 -6.64 10.85 19.94
C LYS A 282 -5.57 11.44 19.03
N SER A 283 -5.50 11.02 17.77
CA SER A 283 -4.51 11.50 16.80
C SER A 283 -4.61 13.01 16.51
N LEU A 284 -5.80 13.61 16.69
CA LEU A 284 -6.04 15.05 16.53
C LEU A 284 -6.10 15.83 17.85
N GLY A 285 -5.90 15.17 18.99
CA GLY A 285 -6.04 15.79 20.31
C GLY A 285 -7.47 16.28 20.61
N LEU A 286 -8.48 15.60 20.06
CA LEU A 286 -9.89 15.91 20.27
C LEU A 286 -10.41 15.25 21.57
N PRO A 287 -11.45 15.81 22.22
CA PRO A 287 -12.08 15.19 23.36
C PRO A 287 -12.65 13.81 23.03
N ASP A 288 -12.42 12.86 23.93
CA ASP A 288 -12.90 11.48 23.81
C ASP A 288 -13.81 11.15 24.99
N SER A 289 -15.11 11.09 24.72
CA SER A 289 -16.15 10.71 25.69
C SER A 289 -16.65 9.28 25.48
N TYR A 290 -15.99 8.48 24.65
CA TYR A 290 -16.49 7.16 24.24
C TYR A 290 -15.86 6.03 25.05
N THR A 291 -16.62 4.99 25.31
CA THR A 291 -16.19 3.78 25.99
C THR A 291 -16.26 2.61 25.01
N ILE A 292 -15.18 1.84 24.88
CA ILE A 292 -15.19 0.65 24.04
C ILE A 292 -16.14 -0.38 24.68
N PRO A 293 -17.14 -0.91 23.95
CA PRO A 293 -18.10 -1.85 24.52
C PRO A 293 -17.40 -3.17 24.88
N LYS A 294 -17.84 -3.79 25.99
CA LYS A 294 -17.31 -5.07 26.48
C LYS A 294 -18.07 -6.25 25.90
N GLU A 295 -18.07 -6.36 24.58
CA GLU A 295 -18.69 -7.47 23.85
C GLU A 295 -17.73 -8.05 22.83
N TYR A 296 -18.02 -9.28 22.38
CA TYR A 296 -17.23 -9.90 21.33
C TYR A 296 -17.51 -9.23 19.99
N ASP A 297 -16.45 -8.97 19.23
CA ASP A 297 -16.49 -8.39 17.90
C ASP A 297 -15.36 -9.02 17.07
N SER A 298 -15.72 -9.70 15.99
CA SER A 298 -14.77 -10.43 15.13
C SER A 298 -13.78 -9.53 14.39
N TYR A 299 -14.04 -8.22 14.32
CA TYR A 299 -13.11 -7.24 13.74
C TYR A 299 -12.20 -6.60 14.79
N SER A 300 -12.50 -6.73 16.08
CA SER A 300 -11.71 -6.09 17.14
C SER A 300 -10.24 -6.47 17.08
N SER A 301 -9.91 -7.73 16.77
CA SER A 301 -8.53 -8.20 16.65
C SER A 301 -7.84 -7.81 15.33
N ARG A 302 -8.50 -7.05 14.46
CA ARG A 302 -7.88 -6.45 13.27
C ARG A 302 -7.41 -5.02 13.55
N PHE A 303 -7.80 -4.47 14.70
CA PHE A 303 -7.32 -3.18 15.18
C PHE A 303 -6.15 -3.39 16.15
N TRP A 304 -4.92 -3.37 15.63
CA TRP A 304 -3.69 -3.63 16.41
C TRP A 304 -2.96 -2.35 16.85
N MET A 305 -3.34 -1.17 16.36
CA MET A 305 -2.58 0.07 16.58
C MET A 305 -2.66 0.59 18.03
N ASP A 306 -3.77 0.31 18.73
CA ASP A 306 -4.02 0.73 20.12
C ASP A 306 -5.14 -0.13 20.74
N TYR A 307 -5.44 0.07 22.02
CA TYR A 307 -6.58 -0.54 22.73
C TYR A 307 -6.64 -2.08 22.65
N LYS A 308 -5.48 -2.75 22.56
CA LYS A 308 -5.40 -4.23 22.48
C LYS A 308 -6.00 -4.92 23.72
N SER A 309 -5.91 -4.28 24.89
CA SER A 309 -6.49 -4.78 26.15
C SER A 309 -8.02 -4.71 26.19
N GLU A 310 -8.64 -3.85 25.38
CA GLU A 310 -10.09 -3.68 25.28
C GLU A 310 -10.64 -4.66 24.24
N TYR A 311 -10.42 -5.95 24.49
CA TYR A 311 -10.79 -7.06 23.62
C TYR A 311 -11.47 -8.14 24.44
N VAL A 312 -12.63 -8.59 23.98
CA VAL A 312 -13.32 -9.75 24.53
C VAL A 312 -13.00 -10.95 23.64
N ALA A 313 -12.35 -11.95 24.23
CA ALA A 313 -12.08 -13.18 23.51
C ALA A 313 -13.39 -13.89 23.11
N PRO A 314 -13.45 -14.48 21.91
CA PRO A 314 -14.55 -15.33 21.51
C PRO A 314 -14.70 -16.53 22.45
N VAL A 315 -15.94 -16.99 22.55
CA VAL A 315 -16.34 -18.10 23.42
C VAL A 315 -15.86 -19.45 22.87
N SER A 316 -15.80 -19.61 21.54
CA SER A 316 -15.33 -20.82 20.88
C SER A 316 -14.13 -20.58 19.95
N VAL A 317 -13.44 -21.65 19.53
CA VAL A 317 -12.31 -21.55 18.58
C VAL A 317 -12.80 -21.31 17.15
N GLU A 318 -14.02 -21.78 16.87
CA GLU A 318 -14.76 -21.57 15.64
C GLU A 318 -15.08 -20.07 15.45
N ASP A 319 -15.32 -19.35 16.55
CA ASP A 319 -15.49 -17.89 16.57
C ASP A 319 -14.14 -17.12 16.52
N LYS A 320 -12.98 -17.78 16.64
CA LYS A 320 -11.65 -17.10 16.68
C LYS A 320 -11.08 -16.73 15.33
N LYS A 321 -11.49 -17.42 14.27
CA LYS A 321 -10.67 -17.50 13.07
C LYS A 321 -11.47 -17.07 11.87
N ILE A 322 -10.89 -16.16 11.10
CA ILE A 322 -11.21 -16.06 9.67
C ILE A 322 -11.11 -17.48 9.11
N ASP A 323 -12.20 -17.96 8.51
CA ASP A 323 -12.22 -19.26 7.89
C ASP A 323 -11.18 -19.31 6.75
N GLU A 324 -10.70 -20.50 6.42
CA GLU A 324 -9.62 -20.67 5.42
C GLU A 324 -9.98 -20.06 4.06
N THR A 325 -11.26 -20.06 3.68
CA THR A 325 -11.71 -19.49 2.40
C THR A 325 -11.63 -17.98 2.44
N SER A 326 -12.12 -17.35 3.51
CA SER A 326 -11.99 -15.91 3.71
C SER A 326 -10.52 -15.48 3.84
N GLY A 327 -9.67 -16.29 4.49
CA GLY A 327 -8.24 -16.02 4.60
C GLY A 327 -7.50 -16.12 3.27
N ALA A 328 -7.93 -17.03 2.39
CA ALA A 328 -7.39 -17.14 1.04
C ALA A 328 -7.84 -16.00 0.11
N ASN A 329 -9.07 -15.50 0.29
CA ASN A 329 -9.63 -14.43 -0.55
C ASN A 329 -9.24 -13.03 -0.07
N TYR A 330 -9.16 -12.83 1.24
CA TYR A 330 -8.92 -11.56 1.92
C TYR A 330 -7.77 -11.70 2.93
N PRO A 331 -6.56 -12.04 2.46
CA PRO A 331 -5.43 -12.39 3.34
C PRO A 331 -5.01 -11.29 4.31
N TYR A 332 -5.24 -10.03 3.97
CA TYR A 332 -5.01 -8.88 4.87
C TYR A 332 -5.71 -9.01 6.22
N LEU A 333 -6.87 -9.68 6.26
CA LEU A 333 -7.60 -9.89 7.52
C LEU A 333 -6.81 -10.79 8.49
N ALA A 334 -6.18 -11.84 7.97
CA ALA A 334 -5.37 -12.77 8.79
C ALA A 334 -4.05 -12.13 9.22
N TRP A 335 -3.44 -11.32 8.34
CA TRP A 335 -2.24 -10.54 8.68
C TRP A 335 -2.51 -9.49 9.76
N ALA A 336 -3.65 -8.79 9.71
CA ALA A 336 -4.05 -7.86 10.76
C ALA A 336 -4.25 -8.57 12.12
N GLU A 337 -4.88 -9.75 12.11
CA GLU A 337 -5.01 -10.58 13.32
C GLU A 337 -3.65 -11.06 13.84
N ASP A 338 -2.74 -11.46 12.96
CA ASP A 338 -1.39 -11.84 13.36
C ASP A 338 -0.64 -10.67 14.00
N HIS A 339 -0.82 -9.45 13.50
CA HIS A 339 -0.23 -8.27 14.12
C HIS A 339 -0.81 -8.00 15.52
N PHE A 340 -2.10 -8.25 15.70
CA PHE A 340 -2.76 -8.16 17.00
C PHE A 340 -2.26 -9.23 17.98
N TYR A 341 -2.30 -10.51 17.60
CA TYR A 341 -1.98 -11.65 18.46
C TYR A 341 -0.49 -12.04 18.49
N LYS A 342 0.35 -11.38 17.68
CA LYS A 342 1.73 -11.82 17.37
C LYS A 342 1.77 -13.25 16.82
N GLY A 343 0.85 -13.52 15.89
CA GLY A 343 0.70 -14.79 15.18
C GLY A 343 1.50 -14.85 13.87
N LYS A 344 1.40 -15.99 13.16
CA LYS A 344 2.01 -16.21 11.83
C LYS A 344 1.10 -17.01 10.89
N ARG A 345 -0.22 -16.86 11.00
CA ARG A 345 -1.23 -17.54 10.18
C ARG A 345 -1.49 -16.87 8.82
N GLY A 346 -1.08 -15.61 8.65
CA GLY A 346 -1.21 -14.85 7.41
C GLY A 346 -0.60 -15.61 6.25
N MET A 347 -1.33 -15.69 5.14
CA MET A 347 -0.91 -16.49 4.00
C MET A 347 0.22 -15.81 3.23
N VAL A 348 1.21 -16.60 2.81
CA VAL A 348 2.24 -16.19 1.86
C VAL A 348 2.06 -16.99 0.57
N ASN A 349 2.07 -16.35 -0.59
CA ASN A 349 1.89 -17.05 -1.85
C ASN A 349 3.20 -17.67 -2.38
N ASN A 350 3.07 -18.52 -3.41
CA ASN A 350 4.16 -19.22 -4.09
C ASN A 350 4.93 -18.41 -5.15
N LEU A 351 4.53 -17.16 -5.43
CA LEU A 351 5.09 -16.30 -6.47
C LEU A 351 6.25 -15.44 -5.93
N ASP A 352 7.19 -15.10 -6.79
CA ASP A 352 8.22 -14.09 -6.47
C ASP A 352 7.64 -12.67 -6.54
N TYR A 353 6.60 -12.45 -7.35
CA TYR A 353 5.88 -11.19 -7.48
C TYR A 353 4.53 -11.40 -8.20
N PRO A 354 3.47 -10.67 -7.83
CA PRO A 354 3.31 -9.88 -6.59
C PRO A 354 3.09 -10.75 -5.34
N MET A 355 3.42 -10.20 -4.16
CA MET A 355 3.26 -10.84 -2.86
C MET A 355 1.85 -10.68 -2.28
N SER A 356 1.21 -9.54 -2.52
CA SER A 356 -0.12 -9.23 -1.99
C SER A 356 -1.22 -9.44 -3.02
N TRP A 357 -2.41 -9.86 -2.58
CA TRP A 357 -3.57 -10.09 -3.44
C TRP A 357 -4.89 -9.90 -2.70
N GLU A 358 -5.95 -9.82 -3.48
CA GLU A 358 -7.35 -9.97 -3.06
C GLU A 358 -8.09 -10.80 -4.11
N GLN A 359 -9.04 -11.64 -3.68
CA GLN A 359 -9.80 -12.50 -4.56
C GLN A 359 -11.31 -12.50 -4.22
N GLN A 360 -12.17 -12.61 -5.23
CA GLN A 360 -13.64 -12.66 -5.11
C GLN A 360 -14.31 -11.44 -4.44
N ALA A 361 -13.64 -10.29 -4.37
CA ALA A 361 -14.18 -9.06 -3.84
C ALA A 361 -15.38 -8.55 -4.64
N SER A 362 -16.47 -8.27 -3.96
CA SER A 362 -17.75 -7.95 -4.61
C SER A 362 -17.78 -6.58 -5.29
N ASN A 363 -16.89 -5.65 -4.91
CA ASN A 363 -16.84 -4.29 -5.43
C ASN A 363 -15.72 -4.07 -6.47
N ALA A 364 -14.90 -5.10 -6.74
CA ALA A 364 -13.80 -5.01 -7.70
C ALA A 364 -14.28 -5.15 -9.15
N HIS A 365 -13.80 -4.26 -10.04
CA HIS A 365 -14.02 -4.33 -11.47
C HIS A 365 -12.97 -5.20 -12.17
N TYR A 366 -13.09 -6.53 -12.01
CA TYR A 366 -12.14 -7.50 -12.58
C TYR A 366 -11.84 -7.40 -14.08
N PRO A 367 -12.75 -6.96 -14.98
CA PRO A 367 -12.40 -6.78 -16.39
C PRO A 367 -11.17 -5.88 -16.64
N GLY A 368 -10.85 -4.97 -15.71
CA GLY A 368 -9.64 -4.15 -15.77
C GLY A 368 -8.33 -4.96 -15.77
N LEU A 369 -8.34 -6.20 -15.28
CA LEU A 369 -7.17 -7.11 -15.29
C LEU A 369 -6.90 -7.74 -16.66
N THR A 370 -7.75 -7.53 -17.66
CA THR A 370 -7.54 -8.07 -19.02
C THR A 370 -6.20 -7.62 -19.62
N VAL A 371 -5.70 -6.45 -19.24
CA VAL A 371 -4.38 -5.94 -19.65
C VAL A 371 -3.23 -6.83 -19.14
N LEU A 372 -3.42 -7.47 -17.98
CA LEU A 372 -2.49 -8.44 -17.42
C LEU A 372 -2.72 -9.81 -18.03
N ASP A 373 -3.85 -10.45 -17.72
CA ASP A 373 -4.22 -11.76 -18.25
C ASP A 373 -5.70 -12.09 -18.00
N LYS A 374 -6.32 -12.83 -18.93
CA LYS A 374 -7.73 -13.25 -18.81
C LYS A 374 -7.95 -14.24 -17.67
N GLU A 375 -6.93 -15.00 -17.29
CA GLU A 375 -7.03 -15.97 -16.19
C GLU A 375 -7.29 -15.27 -14.85
N PHE A 376 -6.69 -14.09 -14.62
CA PHE A 376 -6.97 -13.29 -13.42
C PHE A 376 -8.40 -12.79 -13.36
N VAL A 377 -8.98 -12.41 -14.50
CA VAL A 377 -10.39 -12.02 -14.61
C VAL A 377 -11.30 -13.20 -14.25
N LYS A 378 -11.01 -14.37 -14.81
CA LYS A 378 -11.78 -15.61 -14.57
C LYS A 378 -11.74 -16.04 -13.11
N GLN A 379 -10.56 -15.98 -12.49
CA GLN A 379 -10.38 -16.32 -11.07
C GLN A 379 -10.82 -15.22 -10.11
N LYS A 380 -11.17 -14.03 -10.63
CA LYS A 380 -11.44 -12.82 -9.84
C LYS A 380 -10.31 -12.56 -8.84
N LEU A 381 -9.07 -12.58 -9.33
CA LEU A 381 -7.85 -12.48 -8.53
C LEU A 381 -7.12 -11.19 -8.89
N ALA A 382 -7.08 -10.22 -7.99
CA ALA A 382 -6.45 -8.93 -8.18
C ALA A 382 -5.07 -8.89 -7.50
N PHE A 383 -4.07 -8.43 -8.24
CA PHE A 383 -2.71 -8.20 -7.77
C PHE A 383 -2.21 -6.81 -8.17
N PRO A 384 -1.37 -6.16 -7.35
CA PRO A 384 -1.23 -6.36 -5.90
C PRO A 384 -2.45 -5.80 -5.13
N HIS A 385 -2.60 -6.07 -3.83
CA HIS A 385 -3.63 -5.43 -2.99
C HIS A 385 -3.02 -4.59 -1.87
N ALA A 386 -3.33 -3.30 -1.85
CA ALA A 386 -2.61 -2.32 -1.03
C ALA A 386 -2.76 -2.54 0.47
N TRP A 387 -3.95 -2.89 0.97
CA TRP A 387 -4.11 -3.20 2.40
C TRP A 387 -3.34 -4.47 2.79
N HIS A 388 -3.30 -5.48 1.91
CA HIS A 388 -2.55 -6.69 2.20
C HIS A 388 -1.04 -6.43 2.22
N ALA A 389 -0.53 -5.69 1.23
CA ALA A 389 0.85 -5.26 1.23
C ALA A 389 1.20 -4.43 2.48
N ALA A 390 0.29 -3.54 2.92
CA ALA A 390 0.49 -2.69 4.08
C ALA A 390 0.52 -3.47 5.40
N GLU A 391 -0.40 -4.41 5.64
CA GLU A 391 -0.40 -5.23 6.86
C GLU A 391 0.86 -6.10 6.94
N MET A 392 1.24 -6.75 5.82
CA MET A 392 2.49 -7.50 5.76
C MET A 392 3.70 -6.61 6.04
N PHE A 393 3.74 -5.42 5.44
CA PHE A 393 4.84 -4.48 5.64
C PHE A 393 4.93 -4.05 7.10
N LEU A 394 3.83 -3.60 7.71
CA LEU A 394 3.83 -3.05 9.06
C LEU A 394 4.19 -4.11 10.10
N LEU A 395 3.67 -5.33 9.98
CA LEU A 395 4.03 -6.44 10.87
C LEU A 395 5.52 -6.78 10.76
N LEU A 396 6.02 -6.99 9.53
CA LEU A 396 7.42 -7.36 9.32
C LEU A 396 8.39 -6.25 9.68
N TYR A 397 8.01 -4.98 9.50
CA TYR A 397 8.87 -3.83 9.81
C TYR A 397 9.02 -3.60 11.32
N GLU A 398 8.01 -3.95 12.12
CA GLU A 398 8.06 -3.88 13.58
C GLU A 398 8.79 -5.06 14.23
N ASP A 399 8.73 -6.24 13.62
CA ASP A 399 9.35 -7.47 14.12
C ASP A 399 10.88 -7.45 13.82
N LYS A 400 11.66 -6.87 14.75
CA LYS A 400 13.13 -6.81 14.71
C LYS A 400 13.82 -8.05 15.26
#